data_AF-A0AAP5QF65-F1
#
_entry.id   AF-A0AAP5QF65-F1
#
_cell.length_a   1.000
_cell.length_b   1.000
_cell.length_c   1.000
_cell.angle_alpha   90.00
_cell.angle_beta   90.00
_cell.angle_gamma   90.00
#
_symmetry.space_group_name_H-M   'P 1'
#
loop_
_entity.id
_entity.type
_entity.pdbx_description
1 polymer ?
#
loop_
_entity_poly.entity_id
_entity_poly.type
_entity_poly.pdbx_seq_one_letter_code
_entity_poly.pdbx_strand_id
1 'polypeptide(L)' 'MQTVDDLMEKAFFEGRDPRSAEYKQGVRDVLLARLAGGALPAIPFQLGTAQADAYLAGREEGGIIWRTMAAAS' A
#
# COMPACT_ATOMS: atom_id res chain seq x y z
N MET A 1 -15.38 11.31 -2.38
CA MET A 1 -14.68 10.12 -2.88
C MET A 1 -13.27 10.18 -2.32
N GLN A 2 -12.84 9.17 -1.57
CA GLN A 2 -11.52 9.18 -0.94
C GLN A 2 -10.45 8.80 -1.97
N THR A 3 -9.38 9.58 -2.08
CA THR A 3 -8.29 9.35 -3.04
C THR A 3 -7.25 8.40 -2.44
N VAL A 4 -6.36 7.85 -3.29
CA VAL A 4 -5.20 7.08 -2.78
C VAL A 4 -4.30 7.94 -1.92
N ASP A 5 -4.14 9.23 -2.25
CA ASP A 5 -3.33 10.14 -1.43
C ASP A 5 -3.93 10.31 -0.04
N ASP A 6 -5.25 10.50 0.07
CA ASP A 6 -5.93 10.58 1.38
C ASP A 6 -5.77 9.28 2.20
N LEU A 7 -5.78 8.13 1.52
CA LEU A 7 -5.58 6.83 2.17
C LEU A 7 -4.13 6.66 2.65
N MET A 8 -3.17 7.10 1.84
CA MET A 8 -1.75 7.05 2.17
C MET A 8 -1.40 8.01 3.32
N GLU A 9 -1.92 9.24 3.30
CA GLU A 9 -1.71 10.20 4.39
C GLU A 9 -2.26 9.68 5.72
N LYS A 10 -3.47 9.10 5.72
CA LYS A 10 -4.04 8.48 6.92
C LYS A 10 -3.25 7.26 7.41
N ALA A 11 -2.71 6.46 6.50
CA ALA A 11 -1.93 5.26 6.85
C ALA A 11 -0.49 5.57 7.30
N PHE A 12 0.05 6.71 6.89
CA PHE A 12 1.45 7.12 7.13
C PHE A 12 1.52 8.54 7.72
N PHE A 13 0.71 8.79 8.75
CA PHE A 13 0.67 10.06 9.46
C PHE A 13 1.92 10.30 10.34
N GLU A 14 2.17 11.57 10.69
CA GLU A 14 3.26 11.95 11.60
C GLU A 14 3.07 11.30 12.99
N GLY A 15 4.04 10.48 13.41
CA GLY A 15 3.98 9.72 14.67
C GLY A 15 3.91 8.20 14.50
N ARG A 16 3.68 7.70 13.27
CA ARG A 16 3.93 6.29 12.94
C ARG A 16 5.42 6.06 12.66
N ASP A 17 5.91 4.86 12.96
CA ASP A 17 7.25 4.43 12.56
C ASP A 17 7.49 4.65 11.05
N PRO A 18 8.61 5.31 10.67
CA PRO A 18 8.93 5.52 9.27
C PRO A 18 8.99 4.21 8.50
N ARG A 19 8.38 4.20 7.32
CA ARG A 19 8.43 3.08 6.36
C ARG A 19 9.19 3.49 5.10
N SER A 20 9.88 2.53 4.50
CA SER A 20 10.68 2.75 3.29
C SER A 20 9.80 3.15 2.10
N ALA A 21 10.44 3.69 1.06
CA ALA A 21 9.74 4.09 -0.16
C ALA A 21 9.10 2.88 -0.87
N GLU A 22 9.78 1.74 -0.90
CA GLU A 22 9.32 0.50 -1.51
C GLU A 22 8.09 -0.05 -0.78
N TYR A 23 8.10 0.01 0.54
CA TYR A 23 6.95 -0.38 1.35
C TYR A 23 5.72 0.48 1.03
N LYS A 24 5.90 1.81 1.02
CA LYS A 24 4.83 2.77 0.68
C LYS A 24 4.33 2.57 -0.76
N GLN A 25 5.22 2.25 -1.70
CA GLN A 25 4.85 1.92 -3.08
C GLN A 25 3.96 0.67 -3.13
N GLY A 26 4.29 -0.37 -2.36
CA GLY A 26 3.48 -1.60 -2.27
C GLY A 26 2.07 -1.34 -1.77
N VAL A 27 1.92 -0.52 -0.72
CA VAL A 27 0.60 -0.09 -0.22
C VAL A 27 -0.15 0.66 -1.31
N ARG A 28 0.49 1.65 -1.94
CA ARG A 28 -0.11 2.52 -2.95
C ARG A 28 -0.65 1.73 -4.14
N ASP A 29 0.13 0.79 -4.66
CA ASP A 29 -0.25 -0.05 -5.81
C ASP A 29 -1.49 -0.90 -5.51
N VAL A 30 -1.61 -1.40 -4.28
CA VAL A 30 -2.81 -2.13 -3.86
C VAL A 30 -4.02 -1.22 -3.80
N LEU A 31 -3.90 -0.04 -3.20
CA LEU A 31 -5.01 0.90 -3.09
C LEU A 31 -5.48 1.39 -4.47
N LEU A 32 -4.56 1.67 -5.39
CA LEU A 32 -4.85 2.03 -6.78
C LEU A 32 -5.62 0.89 -7.49
N ALA A 33 -5.12 -0.34 -7.41
CA ALA A 33 -5.78 -1.48 -8.03
C ALA A 33 -7.19 -1.72 -7.48
N ARG A 34 -7.38 -1.58 -6.16
CA ARG A 34 -8.69 -1.73 -5.51
C ARG A 34 -9.69 -0.67 -5.94
N LEU A 35 -9.28 0.60 -5.98
CA LEU A 35 -10.15 1.69 -6.44
C LEU A 35 -10.49 1.57 -7.93
N ALA A 36 -9.56 1.10 -8.75
CA ALA A 36 -9.78 0.89 -10.18
C ALA A 36 -10.53 -0.42 -10.50
N GLY A 37 -10.74 -1.31 -9.51
CA GLY A 37 -11.25 -2.67 -9.75
C GLY A 37 -10.32 -3.54 -10.60
N GLY A 38 -9.01 -3.21 -10.61
CA GLY A 38 -8.01 -3.80 -11.50
C GLY A 38 -7.08 -4.82 -10.83
N ALA A 39 -6.18 -5.38 -11.64
CA ALA A 39 -5.12 -6.25 -11.17
C ALA A 39 -3.97 -5.46 -10.53
N LEU A 40 -3.21 -6.11 -9.63
CA LEU A 40 -1.96 -5.54 -9.12
C LEU A 40 -0.90 -5.50 -10.24
N PRO A 41 -0.03 -4.47 -10.25
CA PRO A 41 1.07 -4.41 -11.20
C PRO A 41 2.09 -5.55 -10.98
N ALA A 42 3.02 -5.72 -11.91
CA ALA A 42 4.19 -6.58 -11.67
C ALA A 42 5.05 -6.01 -10.54
N ILE A 43 5.81 -6.86 -9.85
CA ILE A 43 6.73 -6.44 -8.79
C ILE A 43 7.92 -5.71 -9.46
N PRO A 44 8.20 -4.44 -9.13
CA PRO A 44 9.26 -3.67 -9.79
C PRO A 44 10.66 -3.94 -9.23
N PHE A 45 10.77 -4.76 -8.18
CA PHE A 45 12.02 -5.08 -7.49
C PHE A 45 12.44 -6.54 -7.77
N GLN A 46 13.74 -6.78 -7.80
CA GLN A 46 14.28 -8.14 -7.93
C GLN A 46 13.90 -8.96 -6.69
N LEU A 47 13.26 -10.12 -6.89
CA LEU A 47 12.88 -11.01 -5.80
C LEU A 47 14.10 -11.49 -5.00
N GLY A 48 13.92 -11.68 -3.69
CA GLY A 48 14.99 -12.05 -2.76
C GLY A 48 15.87 -10.88 -2.31
N THR A 49 15.46 -9.63 -2.59
CA THR A 49 16.11 -8.42 -2.10
C THR A 49 15.28 -7.77 -1.00
N ALA A 50 15.94 -7.00 -0.12
CA ALA A 50 15.25 -6.26 0.94
C ALA A 50 14.20 -5.27 0.38
N GLN A 51 14.45 -4.69 -0.80
CA GLN A 51 13.48 -3.84 -1.49
C GLN A 51 12.21 -4.61 -1.89
N ALA A 52 12.37 -5.81 -2.45
CA ALA A 52 11.24 -6.66 -2.81
C ALA A 52 10.46 -7.11 -1.59
N ASP A 53 11.14 -7.48 -0.50
CA ASP A 53 10.50 -7.88 0.75
C ASP A 53 9.70 -6.72 1.37
N ALA A 54 10.28 -5.52 1.40
CA ALA A 54 9.60 -4.31 1.87
C ALA A 54 8.37 -4.00 1.02
N TYR A 55 8.47 -4.10 -0.31
CA TYR A 55 7.35 -3.87 -1.23
C TYR A 55 6.22 -4.89 -1.05
N LEU A 56 6.55 -6.18 -0.92
CA LEU A 56 5.57 -7.23 -0.69
C LEU A 56 4.85 -7.06 0.66
N ALA A 57 5.60 -6.73 1.72
CA ALA A 57 5.01 -6.40 3.02
C ALA A 57 4.10 -5.16 2.93
N GLY A 58 4.48 -4.17 2.12
CA GLY A 58 3.62 -3.04 1.79
C GLY A 58 2.32 -3.45 1.10
N ARG A 59 2.36 -4.37 0.13
CA ARG A 59 1.14 -4.89 -0.52
C ARG A 59 0.20 -5.55 0.48
N GLU A 60 0.73 -6.32 1.42
CA GLU A 60 -0.07 -6.96 2.47
C GLU A 60 -0.79 -5.92 3.35
N GLU A 61 -0.06 -4.90 3.84
CA GLU A 61 -0.65 -3.81 4.61
C GLU A 61 -1.68 -3.01 3.80
N GLY A 62 -1.44 -2.75 2.51
CA GLY A 62 -2.43 -2.09 1.65
C GLY A 62 -3.76 -2.86 1.57
N GLY A 63 -3.70 -4.19 1.57
CA GLY A 63 -4.90 -5.04 1.62
C GLY A 63 -5.64 -4.95 2.96
N ILE A 64 -4.90 -4.81 4.07
CA ILE A 64 -5.47 -4.59 5.40
C ILE A 64 -6.15 -3.21 5.46
N ILE A 65 -5.45 -2.15 5.06
CA ILE A 65 -5.97 -0.78 5.03
C ILE A 65 -7.28 -0.73 4.24
N TRP A 66 -7.30 -1.30 3.04
CA TRP A 66 -8.51 -1.35 2.20
C TRP A 66 -9.71 -1.98 2.93
N ARG A 67 -9.50 -3.13 3.59
CA ARG A 67 -10.56 -3.83 4.33
C ARG A 67 -11.03 -3.05 5.55
N THR A 68 -10.11 -2.49 6.32
CA THR A 68 -10.44 -1.71 7.53
C THR A 68 -11.24 -0.46 7.16
N MET A 69 -10.91 0.21 6.06
CA MET A 69 -11.66 1.39 5.61
C MET A 69 -13.01 1.00 5.01
N ALA A 70 -13.09 -0.09 4.23
CA ALA A 70 -14.36 -0.60 3.69
C ALA A 70 -15.35 -1.04 4.78
N ALA A 71 -14.86 -1.52 5.92
CA ALA A 71 -15.69 -1.88 7.07
C ALA A 71 -16.16 -0.67 7.92
N ALA A 72 -15.56 0.51 7.71
CA ALA A 72 -15.89 1.74 8.43
C ALA A 72 -16.88 2.66 7.67
N SER A 73 -17.35 2.22 6.50
CA SER A 73 -18.29 2.90 5.60
C SER A 73 -19.59 2.13 5.46
#